data_AF-A0A328CAQ9-F1
#
_entry.id   AF-A0A328CAQ9-F1
#
_cell.length_a   1.000
_cell.length_b   1.000
_cell.length_c   1.000
_cell.angle_alpha   90.00
_cell.angle_beta   90.00
_cell.angle_gamma   90.00
#
_symmetry.space_group_name_H-M   'P 1'
#
loop_
_entity.id
_entity.type
_entity.pdbx_description
1 polymer ?
#
loop_
_entity_poly.entity_id
_entity_poly.type
_entity_poly.pdbx_seq_one_letter_code
_entity_poly.pdbx_strand_id
1 'polypeptide(L)'
;MGLGLMGCSTNDIASRIVGSAMQTTEQRIGEEIGNRVSGALLKELTPALMRQYTVGLMQMLFYQGGYAMEFAEYNPGEYTAWYTEGSEYGQEVVKAFLQRDEEGREWWRIESRAGADENGEEVVLVIEALFEVGEDGNRYVRRVRAQYPGETEVQEVPVQEEDAELWVIPSQGQLTEESLEGFKAGQESIETPAGSFNTARYEMKEQGTDDTMIWWITDEGVPGGLVATEWREDAEDIQQRMVLTAYGADATESKLGAF
;
A
#
# COMPACT_ATOMS: atom_id res chain seq x y z
N MET A 1 -14.99 -38.44 -32.46
CA MET A 1 -13.89 -37.91 -31.64
C MET A 1 -14.08 -36.40 -31.57
N GLY A 2 -14.85 -35.93 -30.59
CA GLY A 2 -15.09 -34.51 -30.37
C GLY A 2 -14.13 -34.03 -29.28
N LEU A 3 -13.27 -33.07 -29.63
CA LEU A 3 -12.40 -32.34 -28.71
C LEU A 3 -13.27 -31.45 -27.81
N GLY A 4 -13.28 -31.73 -26.52
CA GLY A 4 -13.86 -30.85 -25.50
C GLY A 4 -12.85 -29.77 -25.14
N LEU A 5 -13.15 -28.53 -25.51
CA LEU A 5 -12.50 -27.34 -24.96
C LEU A 5 -12.85 -27.25 -23.47
N MET A 6 -11.87 -27.53 -22.60
CA MET A 6 -11.97 -27.15 -21.18
C MET A 6 -11.73 -25.66 -21.08
N GLY A 7 -12.78 -24.89 -20.88
CA GLY A 7 -12.67 -23.51 -20.41
C GLY A 7 -12.23 -23.52 -18.95
N CYS A 8 -11.03 -23.03 -18.66
CA CYS A 8 -10.68 -22.56 -17.33
C CYS A 8 -11.61 -21.38 -17.03
N SER A 9 -12.60 -21.59 -16.16
CA SER A 9 -13.60 -20.58 -15.85
C SER A 9 -13.02 -19.57 -14.86
N THR A 10 -13.22 -18.28 -15.16
CA THR A 10 -12.97 -17.09 -14.33
C THR A 10 -13.53 -17.18 -12.90
N ASN A 11 -14.36 -18.18 -12.59
CA ASN A 11 -14.93 -18.41 -11.26
C ASN A 11 -13.92 -18.94 -10.23
N ASP A 12 -12.80 -19.56 -10.64
CA ASP A 12 -11.81 -20.09 -9.69
C ASP A 12 -10.87 -19.03 -9.11
N ILE A 13 -10.64 -17.93 -9.84
CA ILE A 13 -9.85 -16.80 -9.36
C ILE A 13 -10.73 -15.91 -8.48
N ALA A 14 -11.96 -15.64 -8.91
CA ALA A 14 -12.93 -14.93 -8.11
C ALA A 14 -13.24 -15.66 -6.79
N SER A 15 -13.36 -16.99 -6.78
CA SER A 15 -13.60 -17.75 -5.54
C SER A 15 -12.41 -17.75 -4.58
N ARG A 16 -11.17 -17.65 -5.09
CA ARG A 16 -9.95 -17.49 -4.27
C ARG A 16 -9.78 -16.09 -3.68
N ILE A 17 -10.29 -15.06 -4.35
CA ILE A 17 -10.28 -13.67 -3.86
C ILE A 17 -11.49 -13.40 -2.94
N VAL A 18 -12.65 -13.99 -3.23
CA VAL A 18 -13.92 -13.75 -2.51
C VAL A 18 -14.11 -14.71 -1.33
N GLY A 19 -13.64 -15.94 -1.42
CA GLY A 19 -13.80 -16.95 -0.36
C GLY A 19 -13.00 -16.67 0.90
N SER A 20 -11.98 -15.83 0.82
CA SER A 20 -11.09 -15.42 1.90
C SER A 20 -11.34 -14.01 2.42
N ALA A 21 -12.04 -13.17 1.64
CA ALA A 21 -12.41 -11.80 1.99
C ALA A 21 -13.66 -11.69 2.88
N MET A 22 -14.53 -12.71 2.95
CA MET A 22 -15.79 -12.61 3.69
C MET A 22 -15.70 -12.92 5.19
N GLN A 23 -14.52 -13.22 5.76
CA GLN A 23 -14.46 -13.68 7.16
C GLN A 23 -13.40 -13.06 8.06
N THR A 24 -12.67 -12.02 7.66
CA THR A 24 -11.47 -11.64 8.43
C THR A 24 -11.24 -10.14 8.59
N THR A 25 -10.81 -9.81 9.80
CA THR A 25 -10.30 -8.54 10.33
C THR A 25 -9.56 -7.73 9.26
N GLU A 26 -9.73 -6.40 9.29
CA GLU A 26 -9.20 -5.41 8.33
C GLU A 26 -7.72 -5.61 7.94
N GLN A 27 -6.90 -6.23 8.80
CA GLN A 27 -5.51 -6.62 8.54
C GLN A 27 -5.34 -7.62 7.38
N ARG A 28 -6.26 -8.58 7.21
CA ARG A 28 -6.12 -9.64 6.19
C ARG A 28 -6.45 -9.19 4.76
N ILE A 29 -7.17 -8.07 4.61
CA ILE A 29 -7.45 -7.50 3.29
C ILE A 29 -6.16 -6.96 2.64
N GLY A 30 -5.25 -6.39 3.44
CA GLY A 30 -3.93 -5.95 2.98
C GLY A 30 -3.04 -7.12 2.55
N GLU A 31 -3.06 -8.24 3.30
CA GLU A 31 -2.27 -9.45 2.99
C GLU A 31 -2.67 -10.12 1.68
N GLU A 32 -3.96 -10.21 1.35
CA GLU A 32 -4.39 -10.90 0.13
C GLU A 32 -4.26 -10.04 -1.13
N ILE A 33 -4.41 -8.73 -1.00
CA ILE A 33 -4.19 -7.75 -2.07
C ILE A 33 -2.69 -7.56 -2.33
N GLY A 34 -1.87 -7.61 -1.28
CA GLY A 34 -0.41 -7.41 -1.33
C GLY A 34 0.44 -8.63 -1.67
N ASN A 35 -0.05 -9.87 -1.49
CA ASN A 35 0.76 -11.08 -1.72
C ASN A 35 0.39 -11.89 -2.96
N ARG A 36 -0.67 -11.55 -3.72
CA ARG A 36 -1.22 -12.52 -4.70
C ARG A 36 -1.66 -11.97 -6.04
N VAL A 37 -1.72 -10.66 -6.26
CA VAL A 37 -2.14 -10.17 -7.57
C VAL A 37 -0.91 -9.91 -8.43
N SER A 38 -0.41 -10.98 -9.06
CA SER A 38 0.59 -10.86 -10.10
C SER A 38 0.09 -9.93 -11.21
N GLY A 39 1.01 -9.34 -11.95
CA GLY A 39 0.64 -8.44 -13.03
C GLY A 39 -0.29 -9.04 -14.10
N ALA A 40 -0.22 -10.36 -14.30
CA ALA A 40 -1.15 -11.10 -15.14
C ALA A 40 -2.56 -11.15 -14.53
N LEU A 41 -2.69 -11.30 -13.21
CA LEU A 41 -3.99 -11.29 -12.52
C LEU A 41 -4.63 -9.91 -12.55
N LEU A 42 -3.85 -8.82 -12.45
CA LEU A 42 -4.37 -7.45 -12.58
C LEU A 42 -5.05 -7.21 -13.93
N LYS A 43 -4.52 -7.79 -15.02
CA LYS A 43 -5.09 -7.70 -16.37
C LYS A 43 -6.43 -8.46 -16.51
N GLU A 44 -6.72 -9.39 -15.62
CA GLU A 44 -7.91 -10.26 -15.67
C GLU A 44 -9.04 -9.84 -14.70
N LEU A 45 -8.79 -8.86 -13.84
CA LEU A 45 -9.78 -8.40 -12.87
C LEU A 45 -10.91 -7.63 -13.57
N THR A 46 -12.14 -7.86 -13.11
CA THR A 46 -13.29 -7.06 -13.54
C THR A 46 -13.15 -5.62 -13.04
N PRO A 47 -13.82 -4.62 -13.67
CA PRO A 47 -13.79 -3.24 -13.18
C PRO A 47 -14.16 -3.09 -11.70
N ALA A 48 -15.10 -3.90 -11.20
CA ALA A 48 -15.48 -3.91 -9.79
C ALA A 48 -14.36 -4.45 -8.88
N LEU A 49 -13.65 -5.49 -9.31
CA LEU A 49 -12.50 -6.02 -8.56
C LEU A 49 -11.29 -5.07 -8.63
N MET A 50 -11.06 -4.41 -9.76
CA MET A 50 -10.01 -3.38 -9.88
C MET A 50 -10.29 -2.19 -8.97
N ARG A 51 -11.57 -1.79 -8.85
CA ARG A 51 -12.01 -0.79 -7.89
C ARG A 51 -11.67 -1.20 -6.45
N GLN A 52 -12.03 -2.42 -6.05
CA GLN A 52 -11.73 -2.95 -4.70
C GLN A 52 -10.22 -3.05 -4.44
N TYR A 53 -9.46 -3.52 -5.43
CA TYR A 53 -8.01 -3.60 -5.37
C TYR A 53 -7.38 -2.21 -5.16
N THR A 54 -7.87 -1.21 -5.89
CA THR A 54 -7.42 0.19 -5.77
C THR A 54 -7.68 0.75 -4.38
N VAL A 55 -8.89 0.52 -3.82
CA VAL A 55 -9.20 0.90 -2.42
C VAL A 55 -8.26 0.21 -1.44
N GLY A 56 -8.12 -1.11 -1.56
CA GLY A 56 -7.30 -1.89 -0.63
C GLY A 56 -5.82 -1.51 -0.68
N LEU A 57 -5.29 -1.21 -1.88
CA LEU A 57 -3.91 -0.73 -2.03
C LEU A 57 -3.71 0.65 -1.37
N MET A 58 -4.68 1.56 -1.53
CA MET A 58 -4.64 2.85 -0.84
C MET A 58 -4.74 2.68 0.67
N GLN A 59 -5.67 1.87 1.16
CA GLN A 59 -5.75 1.56 2.58
C GLN A 59 -4.41 1.01 3.08
N MET A 60 -3.83 0.00 2.43
CA MET A 60 -2.55 -0.59 2.82
C MET A 60 -1.38 0.42 2.91
N LEU A 61 -1.29 1.40 2.00
CA LEU A 61 -0.17 2.37 1.97
C LEU A 61 -0.35 3.55 2.93
N PHE A 62 -1.57 3.80 3.35
CA PHE A 62 -1.88 4.77 4.39
C PHE A 62 -2.16 4.10 5.75
N TYR A 63 -2.20 2.76 5.82
CA TYR A 63 -2.54 1.96 7.00
C TYR A 63 -1.85 0.57 6.97
N GLN A 64 -0.94 0.30 7.91
CA GLN A 64 -0.47 -1.07 8.18
C GLN A 64 -0.61 -1.40 9.66
N GLY A 65 -1.13 -2.60 9.95
CA GLY A 65 -1.21 -3.14 11.31
C GLY A 65 -2.13 -2.40 12.28
N GLY A 66 -3.03 -1.53 11.81
CA GLY A 66 -3.90 -0.75 12.71
C GLY A 66 -3.54 0.74 12.83
N TYR A 67 -2.39 1.16 12.27
CA TYR A 67 -1.78 2.44 12.61
C TYR A 67 -1.25 3.21 11.39
N ALA A 68 -1.02 4.50 11.64
CA ALA A 68 -0.21 5.38 10.82
C ALA A 68 1.13 4.75 10.45
N MET A 69 1.48 4.81 9.17
CA MET A 69 2.84 4.54 8.69
C MET A 69 3.64 5.84 8.48
N GLU A 70 3.06 6.97 8.90
CA GLU A 70 3.62 8.31 8.82
C GLU A 70 4.03 8.74 10.23
N PHE A 71 5.25 8.38 10.62
CA PHE A 71 5.87 8.84 11.87
C PHE A 71 6.55 10.20 11.72
N ALA A 72 6.59 10.70 10.48
CA ALA A 72 6.94 12.05 10.08
C ALA A 72 5.98 12.50 8.96
N GLU A 73 5.86 13.81 8.75
CA GLU A 73 5.05 14.34 7.65
C GLU A 73 5.72 14.10 6.29
N TYR A 74 4.92 13.94 5.24
CA TYR A 74 5.37 14.09 3.85
C TYR A 74 5.19 15.55 3.42
N ASN A 75 6.16 16.08 2.69
CA ASN A 75 6.05 17.33 1.98
C ASN A 75 5.69 17.10 0.49
N PRO A 76 5.07 18.09 -0.18
CA PRO A 76 4.91 18.06 -1.63
C PRO A 76 6.21 17.74 -2.38
N GLY A 77 6.15 16.80 -3.32
CA GLY A 77 7.28 16.26 -4.06
C GLY A 77 7.92 15.03 -3.41
N GLU A 78 7.66 14.75 -2.13
CA GLU A 78 8.29 13.64 -1.43
C GLU A 78 7.68 12.28 -1.79
N TYR A 79 8.55 11.27 -1.87
CA TYR A 79 8.14 9.90 -2.10
C TYR A 79 9.03 8.90 -1.36
N THR A 80 8.50 7.70 -1.29
CA THR A 80 9.11 6.50 -0.73
C THR A 80 8.65 5.30 -1.53
N ALA A 81 9.52 4.30 -1.61
CA ALA A 81 9.27 3.03 -2.27
C ALA A 81 9.67 1.90 -1.31
N TRP A 82 8.84 0.85 -1.27
CA TRP A 82 9.08 -0.31 -0.42
C TRP A 82 8.88 -1.59 -1.19
N TYR A 83 9.61 -2.61 -0.78
CA TYR A 83 9.57 -3.94 -1.37
C TYR A 83 9.25 -4.97 -0.30
N THR A 84 8.35 -5.90 -0.61
CA THR A 84 8.05 -7.05 0.24
C THR A 84 9.05 -8.18 -0.02
N GLU A 85 9.85 -8.52 0.97
CA GLU A 85 10.81 -9.62 0.91
C GLU A 85 10.11 -10.97 0.74
N GLY A 86 10.71 -11.88 -0.02
CA GLY A 86 10.17 -13.23 -0.25
C GLY A 86 9.05 -13.32 -1.31
N SER A 87 8.61 -12.20 -1.88
CA SER A 87 7.66 -12.23 -3.01
C SER A 87 8.34 -12.65 -4.32
N GLU A 88 7.84 -13.72 -4.96
CA GLU A 88 8.36 -14.23 -6.25
C GLU A 88 8.17 -13.23 -7.40
N TYR A 89 7.16 -12.37 -7.31
CA TYR A 89 6.94 -11.24 -8.21
C TYR A 89 7.09 -9.97 -7.39
N GLY A 90 8.30 -9.39 -7.43
CA GLY A 90 8.68 -8.27 -6.58
C GLY A 90 7.69 -7.12 -6.66
N GLN A 91 6.79 -7.05 -5.69
CA GLN A 91 5.76 -6.02 -5.57
C GLN A 91 6.39 -4.83 -4.87
N GLU A 92 7.09 -4.00 -5.64
CA GLU A 92 7.50 -2.68 -5.16
C GLU A 92 6.27 -1.78 -5.15
N VAL A 93 6.03 -1.14 -4.02
CA VAL A 93 4.98 -0.15 -3.86
C VAL A 93 5.61 1.21 -3.64
N VAL A 94 5.15 2.21 -4.38
CA VAL A 94 5.61 3.59 -4.28
C VAL A 94 4.45 4.44 -3.77
N LYS A 95 4.71 5.28 -2.77
CA LYS A 95 3.81 6.35 -2.32
C LYS A 95 4.50 7.69 -2.53
N ALA A 96 3.83 8.63 -3.20
CA ALA A 96 4.35 9.97 -3.43
C ALA A 96 3.30 11.03 -3.14
N PHE A 97 3.68 12.05 -2.37
CA PHE A 97 2.85 13.24 -2.16
C PHE A 97 3.16 14.24 -3.27
N LEU A 98 2.30 14.36 -4.26
CA LEU A 98 2.58 15.16 -5.46
C LEU A 98 2.49 16.67 -5.16
N GLN A 99 1.37 17.09 -4.60
CA GLN A 99 1.13 18.50 -4.26
C GLN A 99 -0.05 18.69 -3.33
N ARG A 100 -0.16 19.89 -2.76
CA ARG A 100 -1.35 20.41 -2.10
C ARG A 100 -1.89 21.59 -2.91
N ASP A 101 -3.19 21.60 -3.21
CA ASP A 101 -3.81 22.68 -3.97
C ASP A 101 -4.20 23.88 -3.07
N GLU A 102 -4.74 24.93 -3.68
CA GLU A 102 -5.15 26.16 -2.98
C GLU A 102 -6.27 25.95 -1.96
N GLU A 103 -7.06 24.88 -2.11
CA GLU A 103 -8.14 24.50 -1.20
C GLU A 103 -7.64 23.56 -0.08
N GLY A 104 -6.34 23.26 -0.05
CA GLY A 104 -5.73 22.39 0.95
C GLY A 104 -5.87 20.90 0.66
N ARG A 105 -6.41 20.52 -0.51
CA ARG A 105 -6.55 19.11 -0.91
C ARG A 105 -5.23 18.55 -1.37
N GLU A 106 -5.04 17.26 -1.15
CA GLU A 106 -3.77 16.57 -1.38
C GLU A 106 -3.85 15.64 -2.59
N TRP A 107 -2.94 15.83 -3.54
CA TRP A 107 -2.74 14.88 -4.63
C TRP A 107 -1.66 13.87 -4.25
N TRP A 108 -2.02 12.60 -4.26
CA TRP A 108 -1.10 11.51 -3.98
C TRP A 108 -1.02 10.55 -5.16
N ARG A 109 0.17 10.02 -5.42
CA ARG A 109 0.42 8.96 -6.38
C ARG A 109 0.81 7.68 -5.66
N ILE A 110 0.21 6.59 -6.11
CA ILE A 110 0.53 5.24 -5.70
C ILE A 110 0.92 4.45 -6.94
N GLU A 111 2.03 3.70 -6.83
CA GLU A 111 2.43 2.75 -7.87
C GLU A 111 2.56 1.38 -7.24
N SER A 112 2.05 0.35 -7.91
CA SER A 112 2.35 -1.04 -7.61
C SER A 112 3.07 -1.60 -8.82
N ARG A 113 4.33 -1.97 -8.65
CA ARG A 113 5.21 -2.48 -9.67
C ARG A 113 5.50 -3.93 -9.35
N ALA A 114 5.16 -4.84 -10.25
CA ALA A 114 5.56 -6.22 -10.16
C ALA A 114 6.70 -6.51 -11.16
N GLY A 115 7.51 -7.52 -10.83
CA GLY A 115 8.53 -8.04 -11.75
C GLY A 115 7.97 -8.36 -13.14
N ALA A 116 8.87 -8.38 -14.12
CA ALA A 116 8.50 -8.54 -15.52
C ALA A 116 7.64 -9.79 -15.77
N ASP A 117 6.61 -9.66 -16.62
CA ASP A 117 5.78 -10.77 -17.03
C ASP A 117 6.54 -11.75 -17.95
N GLU A 118 5.87 -12.81 -18.42
CA GLU A 118 6.47 -13.82 -19.30
C GLU A 118 7.09 -13.26 -20.60
N ASN A 119 6.73 -12.03 -20.98
CA ASN A 119 7.26 -11.32 -22.14
C ASN A 119 8.37 -10.33 -21.80
N GLY A 120 8.75 -10.19 -20.54
CA GLY A 120 9.77 -9.26 -20.08
C GLY A 120 9.24 -7.83 -19.88
N GLU A 121 7.92 -7.60 -19.89
CA GLU A 121 7.34 -6.29 -19.63
C GLU A 121 7.07 -6.11 -18.13
N GLU A 122 7.55 -5.00 -17.55
CA GLU A 122 7.19 -4.63 -16.19
C GLU A 122 5.69 -4.41 -16.07
N VAL A 123 5.10 -4.97 -15.02
CA VAL A 123 3.69 -4.76 -14.76
C VAL A 123 3.55 -3.65 -13.73
N VAL A 124 3.04 -2.51 -14.21
CA VAL A 124 2.86 -1.32 -13.38
C VAL A 124 1.39 -0.93 -13.34
N LEU A 125 0.87 -0.78 -12.13
CA LEU A 125 -0.34 -0.03 -11.84
C LEU A 125 0.07 1.35 -11.32
N VAL A 126 -0.50 2.41 -11.90
CA VAL A 126 -0.37 3.78 -11.37
C VAL A 126 -1.75 4.30 -10.99
N ILE A 127 -1.87 4.84 -9.79
CA ILE A 127 -3.07 5.49 -9.26
C ILE A 127 -2.70 6.90 -8.81
N GLU A 128 -3.50 7.90 -9.15
CA GLU A 128 -3.42 9.24 -8.59
C GLU A 128 -4.77 9.63 -8.01
N ALA A 129 -4.76 10.02 -6.74
CA ALA A 129 -5.97 10.32 -5.99
C ALA A 129 -5.91 11.73 -5.37
N LEU A 130 -7.04 12.43 -5.44
CA LEU A 130 -7.27 13.69 -4.76
C LEU A 130 -7.96 13.40 -3.43
N PHE A 131 -7.33 13.82 -2.35
CA PHE A 131 -7.86 13.70 -1.00
C PHE A 131 -8.26 15.07 -0.45
N GLU A 132 -9.44 15.14 0.13
CA GLU A 132 -9.83 16.22 1.03
C GLU A 132 -9.56 15.79 2.46
N VAL A 133 -8.79 16.59 3.21
CA VAL A 133 -8.50 16.30 4.63
C VAL A 133 -9.58 16.95 5.49
N GLY A 134 -10.36 16.15 6.20
CA GLY A 134 -11.40 16.61 7.12
C GLY A 134 -10.82 17.20 8.41
N GLU A 135 -11.67 17.86 9.19
CA GLU A 135 -11.31 18.42 10.51
C GLU A 135 -10.95 17.34 11.54
N ASP A 136 -11.51 16.14 11.36
CA ASP A 136 -11.13 14.94 12.11
C ASP A 136 -9.79 14.36 11.66
N GLY A 137 -9.18 14.93 10.61
CA GLY A 137 -7.96 14.51 9.94
C GLY A 137 -8.18 13.40 8.90
N ASN A 138 -9.42 12.94 8.70
CA ASN A 138 -9.71 11.84 7.78
C ASN A 138 -9.44 12.32 6.35
N ARG A 139 -8.86 11.46 5.52
CA ARG A 139 -8.69 11.76 4.10
C ARG A 139 -9.84 11.15 3.32
N TYR A 140 -10.65 12.01 2.72
CA TYR A 140 -11.78 11.64 1.88
C TYR A 140 -11.36 11.68 0.42
N VAL A 141 -11.42 10.55 -0.27
CA VAL A 141 -11.13 10.50 -1.69
C VAL A 141 -12.21 11.27 -2.45
N ARG A 142 -11.80 12.26 -3.24
CA ARG A 142 -12.68 13.08 -4.09
C ARG A 142 -12.58 12.73 -5.57
N ARG A 143 -11.43 12.22 -6.01
CA ARG A 143 -11.18 11.84 -7.41
C ARG A 143 -10.06 10.82 -7.49
N VAL A 144 -10.16 9.88 -8.43
CA VAL A 144 -9.15 8.86 -8.67
C VAL A 144 -8.96 8.66 -10.16
N ARG A 145 -7.71 8.74 -10.61
CA ARG A 145 -7.28 8.31 -11.94
C ARG A 145 -6.40 7.10 -11.80
N ALA A 146 -6.55 6.16 -12.72
CA ALA A 146 -5.71 4.96 -12.75
C ALA A 146 -5.25 4.65 -14.18
N GLN A 147 -4.05 4.11 -14.28
CA GLN A 147 -3.59 3.38 -15.46
C GLN A 147 -3.29 1.95 -15.02
N TYR A 148 -4.11 1.01 -15.48
CA TYR A 148 -3.98 -0.39 -15.13
C TYR A 148 -2.94 -1.10 -16.02
N PRO A 149 -2.37 -2.22 -15.56
CA PRO A 149 -1.41 -2.98 -16.34
C PRO A 149 -1.89 -3.32 -17.76
N GLY A 150 -1.04 -3.07 -18.75
CA GLY A 150 -1.34 -3.35 -20.15
C GLY A 150 -2.31 -2.37 -20.82
N GLU A 151 -2.86 -1.39 -20.07
CA GLU A 151 -3.67 -0.34 -20.65
C GLU A 151 -2.83 0.86 -21.10
N THR A 152 -3.14 1.37 -22.29
CA THR A 152 -2.49 2.55 -22.84
C THR A 152 -3.19 3.86 -22.48
N GLU A 153 -4.43 3.79 -22.01
CA GLU A 153 -5.25 4.96 -21.69
C GLU A 153 -5.44 5.10 -20.18
N VAL A 154 -5.33 6.34 -19.69
CA VAL A 154 -5.66 6.69 -18.32
C VAL A 154 -7.18 6.73 -18.15
N GLN A 155 -7.68 6.12 -17.10
CA GLN A 155 -9.11 6.05 -16.80
C GLN A 155 -9.45 6.87 -15.55
N GLU A 156 -10.63 7.49 -15.55
CA GLU A 156 -11.27 7.99 -14.33
C GLU A 156 -11.98 6.83 -13.63
N VAL A 157 -11.68 6.65 -12.35
CA VAL A 157 -12.36 5.66 -11.50
C VAL A 157 -13.54 6.37 -10.83
N PRO A 158 -14.80 5.93 -11.07
CA PRO A 158 -15.95 6.59 -10.47
C PRO A 158 -15.90 6.55 -8.94
N VAL A 159 -15.90 7.75 -8.33
CA VAL A 159 -16.10 7.97 -6.90
C VAL A 159 -17.48 8.57 -6.72
N GLN A 160 -18.42 7.80 -6.17
CA GLN A 160 -19.76 8.27 -5.86
C GLN A 160 -19.78 8.84 -4.44
N GLU A 161 -20.60 9.85 -4.19
CA GLU A 161 -20.67 10.50 -2.87
C GLU A 161 -21.11 9.53 -1.76
N GLU A 162 -22.05 8.63 -2.07
CA GLU A 162 -22.48 7.53 -1.19
C GLU A 162 -21.37 6.50 -0.93
N ASP A 163 -20.43 6.34 -1.88
CA ASP A 163 -19.27 5.47 -1.73
C ASP A 163 -18.08 6.21 -1.12
N ALA A 164 -18.05 7.55 -1.09
CA ALA A 164 -16.91 8.31 -0.56
C ALA A 164 -16.66 7.99 0.92
N GLU A 165 -17.69 7.56 1.65
CA GLU A 165 -17.60 7.02 3.02
C GLU A 165 -16.83 5.68 3.09
N LEU A 166 -16.86 4.87 2.03
CA LEU A 166 -16.04 3.66 1.87
C LEU A 166 -14.61 3.97 1.37
N TRP A 167 -14.39 5.19 0.87
CA TRP A 167 -13.09 5.70 0.44
C TRP A 167 -12.57 6.75 1.43
N VAL A 168 -12.89 6.56 2.70
CA VAL A 168 -12.27 7.28 3.79
C VAL A 168 -11.00 6.53 4.16
N ILE A 169 -9.89 7.21 4.03
CA ILE A 169 -8.66 6.81 4.69
C ILE A 169 -8.71 7.51 6.06
N PRO A 170 -9.00 6.77 7.15
CA PRO A 170 -9.15 7.40 8.45
C PRO A 170 -7.90 8.17 8.83
N SER A 171 -8.13 9.32 9.48
CA SER A 171 -7.14 10.06 10.22
C SER A 171 -6.60 9.08 11.22
N GLN A 172 -5.31 8.87 11.08
CA GLN A 172 -4.67 7.82 11.81
C GLN A 172 -4.74 8.25 13.27
N GLY A 173 -5.23 7.37 14.15
CA GLY A 173 -5.01 7.55 15.58
C GLY A 173 -3.50 7.57 15.79
N GLN A 174 -2.90 8.76 15.80
CA GLN A 174 -1.49 8.90 16.12
C GLN A 174 -1.33 8.35 17.52
N LEU A 175 -0.47 7.35 17.66
CA LEU A 175 -0.06 6.90 18.97
C LEU A 175 0.47 8.13 19.72
N THR A 176 0.03 8.32 20.96
CA THR A 176 0.63 9.37 21.79
C THR A 176 2.12 9.07 21.96
N GLU A 177 2.92 10.09 22.22
CA GLU A 177 4.35 9.92 22.47
C GLU A 177 4.60 8.87 23.56
N GLU A 178 3.77 8.85 24.61
CA GLU A 178 3.87 7.85 25.69
C GLU A 178 3.55 6.43 25.22
N SER A 179 2.56 6.26 24.34
CA SER A 179 2.23 4.94 23.80
C SER A 179 3.31 4.45 22.84
N LEU A 180 3.85 5.35 22.00
CA LEU A 180 4.93 5.02 21.08
C LEU A 180 6.20 4.63 21.85
N GLU A 181 6.59 5.39 22.88
CA GLU A 181 7.73 5.03 23.73
C GLU A 181 7.48 3.70 24.48
N GLY A 182 6.23 3.40 24.83
CA GLY A 182 5.84 2.11 25.41
C GLY A 182 6.07 0.90 24.49
N PHE A 183 5.98 1.09 23.17
CA PHE A 183 6.27 0.04 22.18
C PHE A 183 7.75 -0.05 21.78
N LYS A 184 8.57 0.90 22.23
CA LYS A 184 9.98 0.95 21.82
C LYS A 184 10.75 -0.22 22.43
N ALA A 185 11.22 -1.10 21.55
CA ALA A 185 12.02 -2.26 21.92
C ALA A 185 13.53 -1.95 21.94
N GLY A 186 13.98 -0.96 21.18
CA GLY A 186 15.39 -0.57 21.17
C GLY A 186 15.75 0.36 20.02
N GLN A 187 17.06 0.46 19.77
CA GLN A 187 17.62 1.13 18.60
C GLN A 187 18.59 0.20 17.91
N GLU A 188 18.57 0.18 16.58
CA GLU A 188 19.51 -0.59 15.78
C GLU A 188 19.73 0.05 14.41
N SER A 189 20.82 -0.36 13.76
CA SER A 189 21.07 0.02 12.38
C SER A 189 20.54 -1.07 11.46
N ILE A 190 19.77 -0.69 10.45
CA ILE A 190 19.27 -1.60 9.43
C ILE A 190 19.78 -1.20 8.05
N GLU A 191 20.15 -2.19 7.25
CA GLU A 191 20.53 -2.03 5.86
C GLU A 191 19.34 -2.36 4.96
N THR A 192 19.07 -1.49 4.00
CA THR A 192 18.07 -1.68 2.96
C THR A 192 18.66 -1.31 1.60
N PRO A 193 17.97 -1.59 0.47
CA PRO A 193 18.42 -1.11 -0.83
C PRO A 193 18.53 0.42 -0.94
N ALA A 194 17.77 1.17 -0.13
CA ALA A 194 17.82 2.63 -0.08
C ALA A 194 19.04 3.17 0.70
N GLY A 195 19.72 2.34 1.50
CA GLY A 195 20.86 2.76 2.31
C GLY A 195 20.91 2.06 3.67
N SER A 196 21.76 2.57 4.55
CA SER A 196 21.84 2.14 5.95
C SER A 196 21.32 3.25 6.85
N PHE A 197 20.45 2.90 7.80
CA PHE A 197 19.76 3.85 8.66
C PHE A 197 19.93 3.48 10.12
N ASN A 198 20.09 4.47 10.98
CA ASN A 198 19.89 4.31 12.41
C ASN A 198 18.40 4.43 12.70
N THR A 199 17.85 3.43 13.39
CA THR A 199 16.41 3.30 13.59
C THR A 199 16.08 3.02 15.05
N ALA A 200 14.95 3.55 15.49
CA ALA A 200 14.24 3.04 16.66
C ALA A 200 13.35 1.88 16.22
N ARG A 201 13.45 0.76 16.93
CA ARG A 201 12.64 -0.43 16.71
C ARG A 201 11.47 -0.43 17.68
N TYR A 202 10.26 -0.54 17.14
CA TYR A 202 9.02 -0.62 17.90
C TYR A 202 8.37 -1.98 17.68
N GLU A 203 7.84 -2.56 18.75
CA GLU A 203 7.18 -3.87 18.73
C GLU A 203 5.80 -3.75 19.37
N MET A 204 4.77 -4.20 18.66
CA MET A 204 3.43 -4.36 19.19
C MET A 204 3.02 -5.82 19.08
N LYS A 205 2.72 -6.43 20.22
CA LYS A 205 2.14 -7.76 20.29
C LYS A 205 0.63 -7.67 20.35
N GLU A 206 -0.04 -8.46 19.52
CA GLU A 206 -1.49 -8.54 19.60
C GLU A 206 -1.91 -9.30 20.87
N GLN A 207 -2.99 -8.83 21.52
CA GLN A 207 -3.44 -9.43 22.76
C GLN A 207 -4.12 -10.78 22.50
N GLY A 208 -3.57 -11.84 23.10
CA GLY A 208 -4.15 -13.18 23.03
C GLY A 208 -3.67 -14.02 21.85
N THR A 209 -2.71 -13.51 21.06
CA THR A 209 -1.98 -14.22 20.02
C THR A 209 -0.46 -14.08 20.28
N ASP A 210 0.35 -14.82 19.53
CA ASP A 210 1.82 -14.64 19.53
C ASP A 210 2.26 -13.62 18.45
N ASP A 211 1.31 -13.14 17.66
CA ASP A 211 1.51 -12.23 16.55
C ASP A 211 2.15 -10.91 17.00
N THR A 212 3.16 -10.50 16.25
CA THR A 212 3.94 -9.28 16.53
C THR A 212 4.09 -8.46 15.26
N MET A 213 3.72 -7.18 15.35
CA MET A 213 4.02 -6.17 14.35
C MET A 213 5.25 -5.37 14.79
N ILE A 214 6.21 -5.18 13.89
CA ILE A 214 7.47 -4.50 14.15
C ILE A 214 7.65 -3.38 13.14
N TRP A 215 8.08 -2.22 13.63
CA TRP A 215 8.43 -1.05 12.80
C TRP A 215 9.84 -0.57 13.10
N TRP A 216 10.56 -0.19 12.05
CA TRP A 216 11.84 0.49 12.14
C TRP A 216 11.71 1.90 11.60
N ILE A 217 11.91 2.88 12.48
CA ILE A 217 11.64 4.29 12.21
C ILE A 217 12.93 5.09 12.37
N THR A 218 13.21 5.97 11.43
CA THR A 218 14.35 6.88 11.42
C THR A 218 13.90 8.35 11.35
N ASP A 219 14.73 9.24 11.89
CA ASP A 219 14.65 10.69 11.70
C ASP A 219 15.63 11.19 10.62
N GLU A 220 16.35 10.29 9.94
CA GLU A 220 17.40 10.60 8.95
C GLU A 220 16.86 11.05 7.56
N GLY A 221 15.75 11.79 7.55
CA GLY A 221 15.23 12.45 6.34
C GLY A 221 14.44 11.56 5.37
N VAL A 222 14.01 10.37 5.80
CA VAL A 222 13.06 9.53 5.05
C VAL A 222 11.64 10.09 5.23
N PRO A 223 10.90 10.44 4.17
CA PRO A 223 9.51 10.88 4.27
C PRO A 223 8.65 9.84 4.99
N GLY A 224 7.87 10.24 5.99
CA GLY A 224 7.13 9.29 6.85
C GLY A 224 7.97 8.57 7.91
N GLY A 225 9.29 8.65 7.86
CA GLY A 225 10.23 8.07 8.83
C GLY A 225 10.36 6.54 8.78
N LEU A 226 9.53 5.83 8.03
CA LEU A 226 9.50 4.37 8.01
C LEU A 226 10.58 3.78 7.10
N VAL A 227 11.43 2.94 7.66
CA VAL A 227 12.49 2.22 6.93
C VAL A 227 12.13 0.77 6.66
N ALA A 228 11.45 0.10 7.60
CA ALA A 228 10.98 -1.27 7.41
C ALA A 228 9.77 -1.61 8.30
N THR A 229 9.00 -2.61 7.88
CA THR A 229 8.02 -3.31 8.72
C THR A 229 8.19 -4.81 8.65
N GLU A 230 7.73 -5.47 9.71
CA GLU A 230 7.71 -6.92 9.76
C GLU A 230 6.51 -7.41 10.57
N TRP A 231 5.82 -8.40 10.04
CA TRP A 231 4.78 -9.14 10.74
C TRP A 231 5.24 -10.58 10.95
N ARG A 232 5.05 -11.03 12.19
CA ARG A 232 5.42 -12.36 12.67
C ARG A 232 4.22 -13.02 13.33
N GLU A 233 3.99 -14.30 13.06
CA GLU A 233 3.04 -15.13 13.83
C GLU A 233 3.69 -15.64 15.13
N ASP A 234 4.99 -15.92 15.10
CA ASP A 234 5.79 -16.21 16.29
C ASP A 234 7.24 -15.69 16.17
N ALA A 235 8.07 -15.91 17.18
CA ALA A 235 9.42 -15.35 17.21
C ALA A 235 10.32 -15.80 16.04
N GLU A 236 10.07 -16.97 15.45
CA GLU A 236 10.86 -17.60 14.40
C GLU A 236 10.20 -17.53 13.01
N ASP A 237 8.88 -17.31 12.94
CA ASP A 237 8.11 -17.30 11.69
C ASP A 237 7.77 -15.87 11.22
N ILE A 238 8.57 -15.37 10.28
CA ILE A 238 8.33 -14.09 9.60
C ILE A 238 7.37 -14.34 8.44
N GLN A 239 6.14 -13.86 8.59
CA GLN A 239 5.12 -13.96 7.56
C GLN A 239 5.32 -12.92 6.46
N GLN A 240 5.72 -11.70 6.83
CA GLN A 240 5.90 -10.62 5.88
C GLN A 240 6.93 -9.62 6.39
N ARG A 241 7.78 -9.14 5.49
CA ARG A 241 8.72 -8.04 5.76
C ARG A 241 8.73 -7.08 4.58
N MET A 242 8.56 -5.79 4.84
CA MET A 242 8.70 -4.73 3.84
C MET A 242 9.90 -3.86 4.19
N VAL A 243 10.72 -3.54 3.18
CA VAL A 243 11.93 -2.72 3.35
C VAL A 243 11.96 -1.56 2.36
N LEU A 244 12.46 -0.41 2.80
CA LEU A 244 12.61 0.79 1.98
C LEU A 244 13.62 0.57 0.85
N THR A 245 13.19 0.75 -0.40
CA THR A 245 14.05 0.60 -1.59
C THR A 245 14.50 1.92 -2.17
N ALA A 246 13.70 2.97 -2.05
CA ALA A 246 14.05 4.32 -2.48
C ALA A 246 13.23 5.38 -1.72
N TYR A 247 13.74 6.61 -1.70
CA TYR A 247 13.02 7.79 -1.23
C TYR A 247 13.61 9.05 -1.88
N GLY A 248 12.84 10.14 -1.89
CA GLY A 248 13.29 11.39 -2.49
C GLY A 248 12.25 12.50 -2.42
N ALA A 249 12.49 13.60 -3.16
CA ALA A 249 11.72 14.84 -3.11
C ALA A 249 11.42 15.45 -4.50
N ASP A 250 11.51 14.66 -5.56
CA ASP A 250 11.36 15.06 -6.96
C ASP A 250 10.08 14.51 -7.63
N ALA A 251 9.15 13.94 -6.86
CA ALA A 251 7.87 13.45 -7.36
C ALA A 251 6.81 14.57 -7.49
N THR A 252 7.14 15.64 -8.23
CA THR A 252 6.28 16.84 -8.34
C THR A 252 5.29 16.81 -9.50
N GLU A 253 5.44 15.88 -10.44
CA GLU A 253 4.63 15.79 -11.65
C GLU A 253 3.63 14.64 -11.59
N SER A 254 2.44 14.90 -12.15
CA SER A 254 1.45 13.86 -12.40
C SER A 254 1.89 12.98 -13.57
N LYS A 255 1.89 11.66 -13.37
CA LYS A 255 2.04 10.65 -14.43
C LYS A 255 0.75 10.44 -15.20
N LEU A 256 -0.40 10.77 -14.61
CA LEU A 256 -1.72 10.54 -15.18
C LEU A 256 -2.40 11.81 -15.73
N GLY A 257 -1.72 12.96 -15.73
CA GLY A 257 -2.26 14.26 -16.11
C GLY A 257 -3.44 14.72 -15.24
N ALA A 258 -3.39 14.43 -13.94
CA ALA A 258 -4.46 14.66 -12.97
C ALA A 258 -4.72 16.14 -12.67
N PHE A 259 -3.70 16.99 -12.82
CA PHE A 259 -3.70 18.42 -12.57
C PHE A 259 -2.76 19.16 -13.52
#